data_AF-A0A496PQD4-F1
#
_entry.id   AF-A0A496PQD4-F1
#
_cell.length_a   1.000
_cell.length_b   1.000
_cell.length_c   1.000
_cell.angle_alpha   90.00
_cell.angle_beta   90.00
_cell.angle_gamma   90.00
#
_symmetry.space_group_name_H-M   'P 1'
#
loop_
_entity.id
_entity.type
_entity.pdbx_description
1 polymer ?
#
loop_
_entity_poly.entity_id
_entity_poly.type
_entity_poly.pdbx_seq_one_letter_code
_entity_poly.pdbx_strand_id
1 'polypeptide(L)'
;MISEDWVKEYEKILITRKIHRVSEIIGETEYFVSISADPIEKRKKIMQCLGAIVSLINSIPIFEEHKKIIDDWYQDVNRIKALLYGNGKALKEEGIKTVVVRRGIHLYTVPNVEGYAKILEKINELFREIDKFTTENGLRITLPMERKTGANAILEEENIKLLDI
;
A
#
# COMPACT_ATOMS: atom_id res chain seq x y z
N MET A 1 -22.13 -15.55 -22.68
CA MET A 1 -20.80 -15.06 -23.09
C MET A 1 -20.68 -13.67 -22.50
N ILE A 2 -19.94 -13.50 -21.40
CA ILE A 2 -19.70 -12.17 -20.81
C ILE A 2 -18.81 -11.42 -21.82
N SER A 3 -19.22 -10.23 -22.28
CA SER A 3 -18.42 -9.49 -23.25
C SER A 3 -17.09 -9.07 -22.63
N GLU A 4 -16.03 -8.98 -23.44
CA GLU A 4 -14.69 -8.56 -22.99
C GLU A 4 -14.71 -7.21 -22.27
N ASP A 5 -15.68 -6.35 -22.60
CA ASP A 5 -15.88 -5.05 -21.95
C ASP A 5 -16.30 -5.19 -20.48
N TRP A 6 -17.14 -6.18 -20.15
CA TRP A 6 -17.54 -6.45 -18.77
C TRP A 6 -16.40 -6.98 -17.91
N VAL A 7 -15.48 -7.75 -18.50
CA VAL A 7 -14.28 -8.26 -17.80
C VAL A 7 -13.36 -7.09 -17.43
N LYS A 8 -13.11 -6.18 -18.39
CA LYS A 8 -12.28 -4.99 -18.16
C LYS A 8 -12.88 -4.06 -17.10
N GLU A 9 -14.19 -3.85 -17.11
CA GLU A 9 -14.85 -3.03 -16.08
C GLU A 9 -14.83 -3.71 -14.70
N TYR A 10 -15.00 -5.03 -14.64
CA TYR A 10 -14.87 -5.78 -13.38
C TYR A 10 -13.46 -5.69 -12.79
N GLU A 11 -12.40 -5.78 -13.62
CA GLU A 11 -11.02 -5.61 -13.18
C GLU A 11 -10.77 -4.22 -12.57
N LYS A 12 -11.35 -3.16 -13.15
CA LYS A 12 -11.27 -1.80 -12.59
C LYS A 12 -11.93 -1.70 -11.22
N ILE A 13 -13.07 -2.36 -11.01
CA ILE A 13 -13.75 -2.42 -9.70
C ILE A 13 -12.85 -3.10 -8.67
N LEU A 14 -12.22 -4.22 -9.04
CA LEU A 14 -11.31 -4.93 -8.14
C LEU A 14 -10.11 -4.06 -7.72
N ILE A 15 -9.50 -3.34 -8.66
CA ILE A 15 -8.39 -2.43 -8.38
C ILE A 15 -8.85 -1.28 -7.48
N THR A 16 -9.99 -0.64 -7.78
CA THR A 16 -10.58 0.41 -6.93
C THR A 16 -10.77 -0.07 -5.49
N ARG A 17 -11.34 -1.27 -5.29
CA ARG A 17 -11.54 -1.84 -3.95
C ARG A 17 -10.23 -2.10 -3.22
N LYS A 18 -9.22 -2.62 -3.92
CA LYS A 18 -7.90 -2.85 -3.32
C LYS A 18 -7.21 -1.55 -2.91
N ILE A 19 -7.31 -0.50 -3.71
CA ILE A 19 -6.79 0.83 -3.34
C ILE A 19 -7.45 1.34 -2.07
N HIS A 20 -8.79 1.30 -1.99
CA HIS A 20 -9.51 1.70 -0.78
C HIS A 20 -9.05 0.89 0.43
N ARG A 21 -8.98 -0.43 0.31
CA ARG A 21 -8.56 -1.31 1.40
C ARG A 21 -7.13 -1.05 1.85
N VAL A 22 -6.21 -0.81 0.92
CA VAL A 22 -4.82 -0.45 1.24
C VAL A 22 -4.76 0.89 1.96
N SER A 23 -5.53 1.89 1.52
CA SER A 23 -5.62 3.19 2.20
C SER A 23 -6.09 3.06 3.64
N GLU A 24 -7.09 2.22 3.90
CA GLU A 24 -7.55 1.91 5.27
C GLU A 24 -6.45 1.25 6.10
N ILE A 25 -5.79 0.23 5.54
CA ILE A 25 -4.70 -0.49 6.23
C ILE A 25 -3.55 0.45 6.57
N ILE A 26 -3.22 1.41 5.71
CA ILE A 26 -2.23 2.45 6.00
C ILE A 26 -2.67 3.26 7.22
N GLY A 27 -3.89 3.81 7.22
CA GLY A 27 -4.42 4.58 8.35
C GLY A 27 -4.48 3.80 9.66
N GLU A 28 -4.92 2.53 9.62
CA GLU A 28 -4.89 1.63 10.78
C GLU A 28 -3.46 1.42 11.30
N THR A 29 -2.50 1.31 10.40
CA THR A 29 -1.09 1.07 10.73
C THR A 29 -0.46 2.31 11.35
N GLU A 30 -0.70 3.49 10.78
CA GLU A 30 -0.26 4.77 11.34
C GLU A 30 -0.79 4.96 12.76
N TYR A 31 -2.09 4.73 12.95
CA TYR A 31 -2.71 4.80 14.26
C TYR A 31 -2.07 3.81 15.24
N PHE A 32 -1.95 2.53 14.86
CA PHE A 32 -1.35 1.51 15.70
C PHE A 32 0.10 1.82 16.09
N VAL A 33 0.91 2.30 15.14
CA VAL A 33 2.32 2.66 15.36
C VAL A 33 2.44 3.85 16.31
N SER A 34 1.47 4.78 16.29
CA SER A 34 1.44 5.94 17.17
C SER A 34 1.15 5.57 18.64
N ILE A 35 0.30 4.57 18.88
CA ILE A 35 -0.14 4.19 20.24
C ILE A 35 0.62 3.00 20.84
N SER A 36 1.18 2.12 20.02
CA SER A 36 1.87 0.92 20.51
C SER A 36 3.19 1.28 21.20
N ALA A 37 3.54 0.57 22.27
CA ALA A 37 4.86 0.68 22.91
C ALA A 37 5.85 -0.38 22.42
N ASP A 38 5.37 -1.48 21.82
CA ASP A 38 6.18 -2.63 21.43
C ASP A 38 6.75 -2.47 20.01
N PRO A 39 8.08 -2.32 19.84
CA PRO A 39 8.71 -2.21 18.53
C PRO A 39 8.50 -3.43 17.63
N ILE A 40 8.36 -4.63 18.19
CA ILE A 40 8.18 -5.87 17.43
C ILE A 40 6.80 -5.87 16.77
N GLU A 41 5.76 -5.55 17.53
CA GLU A 41 4.40 -5.45 17.01
C GLU A 41 4.25 -4.27 16.03
N LYS A 42 4.91 -3.12 16.26
CA LYS A 42 4.96 -2.03 15.28
C LYS A 42 5.51 -2.51 13.94
N ARG A 43 6.67 -3.16 13.97
CA ARG A 43 7.32 -3.70 12.78
C ARG A 43 6.43 -4.71 12.06
N LYS A 44 5.76 -5.60 12.80
CA LYS A 44 4.84 -6.59 12.24
C LYS A 44 3.65 -5.93 11.54
N LYS A 45 3.02 -4.94 12.17
CA LYS A 45 1.89 -4.19 11.57
C LYS A 45 2.35 -3.43 10.31
N ILE A 46 3.53 -2.82 10.32
CA ILE A 46 4.07 -2.14 9.12
C ILE A 46 4.39 -3.16 8.00
N MET A 47 4.93 -4.33 8.34
CA MET A 47 5.15 -5.39 7.34
C MET A 47 3.83 -5.89 6.72
N GLN A 48 2.76 -5.98 7.51
CA GLN A 48 1.42 -6.30 6.99
C GLN A 48 0.90 -5.22 6.03
N CYS A 49 1.09 -3.95 6.38
CA CYS A 49 0.76 -2.82 5.53
C CYS A 49 1.52 -2.87 4.19
N LEU A 50 2.83 -3.11 4.24
CA LEU A 50 3.64 -3.28 3.03
C LEU A 50 3.22 -4.51 2.21
N GLY A 51 2.79 -5.59 2.86
CA GLY A 51 2.21 -6.76 2.19
C GLY A 51 0.94 -6.41 1.42
N ALA A 52 0.10 -5.51 1.94
CA ALA A 52 -1.08 -5.03 1.24
C ALA A 52 -0.72 -4.21 0.00
N ILE A 53 0.32 -3.37 0.06
CA ILE A 53 0.88 -2.65 -1.09
C ILE A 53 1.35 -3.62 -2.17
N VAL A 54 2.12 -4.65 -1.80
CA VAL A 54 2.59 -5.68 -2.74
C VAL A 54 1.42 -6.42 -3.37
N SER A 55 0.38 -6.73 -2.61
CA SER A 55 -0.85 -7.34 -3.14
C SER A 55 -1.55 -6.44 -4.15
N LEU A 56 -1.58 -5.13 -3.90
CA LEU A 56 -2.11 -4.14 -4.86
C LEU A 56 -1.27 -4.10 -6.14
N ILE A 57 0.06 -4.00 -6.04
CA ILE A 57 0.98 -4.00 -7.21
C ILE A 57 0.73 -5.25 -8.07
N ASN A 58 0.65 -6.43 -7.46
CA ASN A 58 0.37 -7.70 -8.17
C ASN A 58 -1.00 -7.77 -8.85
N SER A 59 -1.92 -6.86 -8.51
CA SER A 59 -3.26 -6.81 -9.09
C SER A 59 -3.36 -5.86 -10.27
N ILE A 60 -2.31 -5.08 -10.54
CA ILE A 60 -2.27 -4.15 -11.65
C ILE A 60 -1.88 -4.93 -12.91
N PRO A 61 -2.67 -4.88 -13.98
CA PRO A 61 -2.33 -5.53 -15.24
C PRO A 61 -1.01 -4.97 -15.77
N ILE A 62 -0.07 -5.87 -16.08
CA ILE A 62 1.26 -5.52 -16.56
C ILE A 62 1.21 -5.40 -18.08
N PHE A 63 1.41 -4.18 -18.56
CA PHE A 63 1.68 -3.89 -19.97
C PHE A 63 3.19 -3.66 -20.14
N GLU A 64 3.74 -3.97 -21.31
CA GLU A 64 5.20 -3.92 -21.54
C GLU A 64 5.77 -2.53 -21.28
N GLU A 65 5.01 -1.49 -21.64
CA GLU A 65 5.31 -0.08 -21.40
C GLU A 65 5.37 0.32 -19.92
N HIS A 66 4.73 -0.46 -19.03
CA HIS A 66 4.65 -0.16 -17.59
C HIS A 66 5.61 -0.98 -16.74
N LYS A 67 6.26 -1.99 -17.33
CA LYS A 67 7.11 -2.93 -16.61
C LYS A 67 8.20 -2.25 -15.78
N LYS A 68 8.83 -1.22 -16.33
CA LYS A 68 9.88 -0.45 -15.64
C LYS A 68 9.35 0.22 -14.36
N ILE A 69 8.17 0.84 -14.44
CA ILE A 69 7.54 1.52 -13.28
C ILE A 69 7.21 0.50 -12.18
N ILE A 70 6.70 -0.67 -12.58
CA ILE A 70 6.39 -1.75 -11.64
C ILE A 70 7.66 -2.32 -10.98
N ASP A 71 8.73 -2.48 -11.76
CA ASP A 71 10.04 -2.90 -11.23
C ASP A 71 10.60 -1.87 -10.24
N ASP A 72 10.46 -0.57 -10.52
CA ASP A 72 10.87 0.51 -9.63
C ASP A 72 10.09 0.44 -8.30
N TRP A 73 8.77 0.22 -8.32
CA TRP A 73 7.98 0.01 -7.11
C TRP A 73 8.44 -1.21 -6.29
N TYR A 74 8.82 -2.31 -6.95
CA TYR A 74 9.37 -3.47 -6.25
C TYR A 74 10.73 -3.16 -5.60
N GLN A 75 11.55 -2.31 -6.21
CA GLN A 75 12.78 -1.83 -5.59
C GLN A 75 12.49 -0.99 -4.34
N ASP A 76 11.47 -0.12 -4.39
CA ASP A 76 11.05 0.67 -3.23
C ASP A 76 10.50 -0.20 -2.10
N VAL A 77 9.69 -1.21 -2.42
CA VAL A 77 9.26 -2.22 -1.43
C VAL A 77 10.47 -2.88 -0.77
N ASN A 78 11.49 -3.26 -1.54
CA ASN A 78 12.69 -3.90 -1.01
C ASN A 78 13.52 -2.94 -0.15
N ARG A 79 13.59 -1.65 -0.53
CA ARG A 79 14.22 -0.59 0.27
C ARG A 79 13.50 -0.40 1.60
N ILE A 80 12.16 -0.33 1.59
CA ILE A 80 11.34 -0.21 2.81
C ILE A 80 11.54 -1.44 3.72
N LYS A 81 11.57 -2.66 3.16
CA LYS A 81 11.93 -3.87 3.92
C LYS A 81 13.32 -3.71 4.54
N ALA A 82 14.33 -3.30 3.77
CA ALA A 82 15.68 -3.11 4.29
C ALA A 82 15.72 -2.13 5.46
N LEU A 83 14.94 -1.05 5.44
CA LEU A 83 14.79 -0.14 6.57
C LEU A 83 14.15 -0.83 7.79
N LEU A 84 13.08 -1.60 7.60
CA LEU A 84 12.37 -2.34 8.66
C LEU A 84 13.21 -3.45 9.32
N TYR A 85 14.06 -4.12 8.55
CA TYR A 85 15.02 -5.11 9.06
C TYR A 85 16.26 -4.46 9.68
N GLY A 86 16.36 -3.13 9.61
CA GLY A 86 17.51 -2.35 10.03
C GLY A 86 18.78 -2.73 9.30
N ASN A 87 18.77 -2.59 7.99
CA ASN A 87 19.99 -2.56 7.22
C ASN A 87 20.72 -1.22 7.50
N GLY A 88 21.89 -1.29 8.15
CA GLY A 88 22.64 -0.10 8.55
C GLY A 88 22.98 0.88 7.41
N LYS A 89 23.17 0.39 6.17
CA LYS A 89 23.39 1.24 5.00
C LYS A 89 22.13 2.03 4.66
N ALA A 90 20.99 1.35 4.54
CA ALA A 90 19.71 1.97 4.21
C ALA A 90 19.27 2.98 5.30
N LEU A 91 19.42 2.62 6.57
CA LEU A 91 19.09 3.52 7.68
C LEU A 91 19.95 4.79 7.67
N LYS A 92 21.24 4.68 7.30
CA LYS A 92 22.13 5.84 7.18
C LYS A 92 21.73 6.76 6.03
N GLU A 93 21.38 6.20 4.86
CA GLU A 93 20.91 6.96 3.70
C GLU A 93 19.65 7.78 4.02
N GLU A 94 18.77 7.25 4.86
CA GLU A 94 17.50 7.90 5.27
C GLU A 94 17.61 8.76 6.55
N GLY A 95 18.82 8.88 7.12
CA GLY A 95 19.05 9.62 8.35
C GLY A 95 18.26 9.07 9.54
N ILE A 96 18.08 7.75 9.64
CA ILE A 96 17.44 7.08 10.78
C ILE A 96 18.54 6.65 11.76
N LYS A 97 18.45 7.12 13.01
CA LYS A 97 19.42 6.78 14.05
C LYS A 97 19.36 5.28 14.36
N THR A 98 20.52 4.66 14.57
CA THR A 98 20.64 3.24 14.92
C THR A 98 21.04 3.08 16.37
N VAL A 99 20.59 1.99 16.99
CA VAL A 99 21.06 1.55 18.32
C VAL A 99 21.61 0.14 18.18
N VAL A 100 22.81 -0.09 18.70
CA VAL A 100 23.43 -1.42 18.75
C VAL A 100 22.91 -2.15 19.98
N VAL A 101 22.16 -3.23 19.76
CA VAL A 101 21.45 -3.91 20.86
C VAL A 101 22.38 -4.82 21.69
N ARG A 102 23.43 -5.44 21.11
CA ARG A 102 24.41 -6.28 21.84
C ARG A 102 25.80 -6.31 21.20
N ARG A 103 26.85 -6.44 22.02
CA ARG A 103 28.26 -6.62 21.58
C ARG A 103 28.37 -7.84 20.65
N GLY A 104 28.83 -7.63 19.42
CA GLY A 104 29.12 -8.69 18.43
C GLY A 104 27.97 -9.08 17.50
N ILE A 105 26.73 -8.67 17.76
CA ILE A 105 25.59 -8.85 16.85
C ILE A 105 25.01 -7.48 16.53
N HIS A 106 25.30 -6.97 15.34
CA HIS A 106 24.73 -5.73 14.82
C HIS A 106 23.27 -5.96 14.41
N LEU A 107 22.38 -6.06 15.40
CA LEU A 107 20.95 -5.84 15.18
C LEU A 107 20.77 -4.33 15.13
N TYR A 108 20.85 -3.74 13.94
CA TYR A 108 20.30 -2.40 13.79
C TYR A 108 18.80 -2.56 13.85
N THR A 109 18.18 -1.94 14.83
CA THR A 109 16.73 -1.88 14.95
C THR A 109 16.32 -0.43 14.80
N VAL A 110 15.15 -0.17 14.18
CA VAL A 110 14.54 1.16 14.20
C VAL A 110 14.17 1.47 15.65
N PRO A 111 14.93 2.33 16.34
CA PRO A 111 14.91 2.36 17.81
C PRO A 111 13.92 3.39 18.36
N ASN A 112 13.30 4.20 17.50
CA ASN A 112 12.48 5.33 17.92
C ASN A 112 11.25 5.52 17.02
N VAL A 113 10.27 6.24 17.57
CA VAL A 113 9.00 6.57 16.89
C VAL A 113 9.24 7.32 15.57
N GLU A 114 10.23 8.21 15.53
CA GLU A 114 10.63 8.96 14.33
C GLU A 114 11.04 8.06 13.15
N GLY A 115 11.78 6.99 13.41
CA GLY A 115 12.20 6.06 12.36
C GLY A 115 11.03 5.28 11.77
N TYR A 116 10.06 4.88 12.59
CA TYR A 116 8.84 4.24 12.09
C TYR A 116 7.94 5.22 11.33
N ALA A 117 7.85 6.48 11.76
CA ALA A 117 7.13 7.52 11.04
C ALA A 117 7.71 7.74 9.63
N LYS A 118 9.04 7.84 9.50
CA LYS A 118 9.71 7.92 8.18
C LYS A 118 9.44 6.72 7.28
N ILE A 119 9.36 5.52 7.85
CA ILE A 119 9.03 4.31 7.07
C ILE A 119 7.59 4.37 6.57
N LEU A 120 6.65 4.84 7.40
CA LEU A 120 5.25 5.02 7.01
C LEU A 120 5.08 6.11 5.96
N GLU A 121 5.86 7.19 6.03
CA GLU A 121 5.90 8.23 5.00
C GLU A 121 6.27 7.64 3.63
N LYS A 122 7.32 6.81 3.55
CA LYS A 122 7.69 6.12 2.31
C LYS A 122 6.63 5.16 1.78
N ILE A 123 5.94 4.46 2.68
CA ILE A 123 4.82 3.58 2.29
C ILE A 123 3.69 4.42 1.68
N ASN A 124 3.39 5.57 2.27
CA ASN A 124 2.39 6.50 1.75
C ASN A 124 2.79 7.12 0.40
N GLU A 125 4.06 7.50 0.24
CA GLU A 125 4.60 8.00 -1.04
C GLU A 125 4.41 6.96 -2.14
N LEU A 126 4.87 5.72 -1.90
CA LEU A 126 4.70 4.61 -2.83
C LEU A 126 3.21 4.35 -3.15
N PHE A 127 2.36 4.35 -2.12
CA PHE A 127 0.92 4.18 -2.32
C PHE A 127 0.32 5.28 -3.22
N ARG A 128 0.70 6.55 -2.99
CA ARG A 128 0.22 7.68 -3.80
C ARG A 128 0.68 7.59 -5.25
N GLU A 129 1.90 7.13 -5.50
CA GLU A 129 2.38 6.88 -6.86
C GLU A 129 1.55 5.82 -7.57
N ILE A 130 1.26 4.70 -6.90
CA ILE A 130 0.40 3.64 -7.43
C ILE A 130 -1.04 4.15 -7.67
N ASP A 131 -1.59 4.90 -6.71
CA ASP A 131 -2.94 5.48 -6.82
C ASP A 131 -3.05 6.45 -8.00
N LYS A 132 -2.04 7.30 -8.17
CA LYS A 132 -1.94 8.23 -9.30
C LYS A 132 -1.83 7.48 -10.62
N PHE A 133 -0.92 6.50 -10.70
CA PHE A 133 -0.72 5.70 -11.91
C PHE A 133 -2.00 4.98 -12.34
N THR A 134 -2.68 4.31 -11.41
CA THR A 134 -3.93 3.57 -11.71
C THR A 134 -5.06 4.51 -12.13
N THR A 135 -5.06 5.75 -11.64
CA THR A 135 -6.00 6.80 -12.06
C THR A 135 -5.70 7.29 -13.48
N GLU A 136 -4.44 7.68 -13.74
CA GLU A 136 -4.03 8.29 -15.02
C GLU A 136 -4.17 7.30 -16.19
N ASN A 137 -3.98 6.01 -15.92
CA ASN A 137 -4.10 4.95 -16.92
C ASN A 137 -5.52 4.34 -17.00
N GLY A 138 -6.50 4.90 -16.27
CA GLY A 138 -7.88 4.43 -16.30
C GLY A 138 -8.07 2.99 -15.82
N LEU A 139 -7.13 2.47 -15.02
CA LEU A 139 -7.13 1.10 -14.49
C LEU A 139 -8.05 0.94 -13.29
N ARG A 140 -8.62 2.03 -12.79
CA ARG A 140 -9.59 2.04 -11.70
C ARG A 140 -10.77 2.92 -12.05
N ILE A 141 -11.90 2.66 -11.41
CA ILE A 141 -13.04 3.57 -11.49
C ILE A 141 -12.83 4.70 -10.49
N THR A 142 -12.60 5.92 -11.00
CA THR A 142 -12.72 7.16 -10.22
C THR A 142 -14.11 7.73 -10.46
N LEU A 143 -15.13 7.27 -9.73
CA LEU A 143 -16.45 7.89 -9.80
C LEU A 143 -16.37 9.28 -9.16
N PRO A 144 -16.79 10.36 -9.85
CA PRO A 144 -17.20 11.58 -9.17
C PRO A 144 -18.26 11.24 -8.11
N MET A 145 -18.25 11.94 -6.97
CA MET A 145 -19.13 11.64 -5.83
C MET A 145 -20.61 11.47 -6.26
N GLU A 146 -21.07 12.31 -7.19
CA GLU A 146 -22.41 12.29 -7.78
C GLU A 146 -22.73 10.99 -8.55
N ARG A 147 -21.76 10.46 -9.30
CA ARG A 147 -21.91 9.18 -10.01
C ARG A 147 -21.82 7.98 -9.07
N LYS A 148 -21.15 8.12 -7.93
CA LYS A 148 -21.12 7.11 -6.86
C LYS A 148 -22.50 6.98 -6.20
N THR A 149 -23.16 8.11 -5.94
CA THR A 149 -24.56 8.13 -5.48
C THR A 149 -25.51 7.54 -6.52
N GLY A 150 -25.35 7.91 -7.80
CA GLY A 150 -26.15 7.34 -8.89
C GLY A 150 -25.96 5.84 -9.10
N ALA A 151 -24.71 5.34 -9.04
CA ALA A 151 -24.42 3.92 -9.16
C ALA A 151 -24.98 3.12 -7.97
N ASN A 152 -24.88 3.65 -6.75
CA ASN A 152 -25.50 3.02 -5.57
C ASN A 152 -27.03 3.00 -5.66
N ALA A 153 -27.66 4.06 -6.16
CA ALA A 153 -29.11 4.10 -6.37
C ALA A 153 -29.58 3.05 -7.38
N ILE A 154 -28.85 2.87 -8.50
CA ILE A 154 -29.14 1.83 -9.50
C ILE A 154 -28.97 0.42 -8.89
N LEU A 155 -27.92 0.19 -8.10
CA LEU A 155 -27.66 -1.10 -7.46
C LEU A 155 -28.72 -1.43 -6.38
N GLU A 156 -29.20 -0.43 -5.65
CA GLU A 156 -30.34 -0.55 -4.72
C GLU A 156 -31.65 -0.86 -5.45
N GLU A 157 -31.92 -0.20 -6.60
CA GLU A 157 -33.10 -0.47 -7.44
C GLU A 157 -33.11 -1.88 -8.03
N GLU A 158 -31.95 -2.42 -8.44
CA GLU A 158 -31.83 -3.79 -8.94
C GLU A 158 -31.80 -4.86 -7.83
N ASN A 159 -31.98 -4.47 -6.56
CA ASN A 159 -31.94 -5.36 -5.40
C ASN A 159 -30.61 -6.16 -5.30
N ILE A 160 -29.55 -5.64 -5.92
CA ILE A 160 -28.21 -6.17 -5.80
C ILE A 160 -27.66 -5.60 -4.50
N LYS A 161 -27.81 -6.35 -3.41
CA LYS A 161 -26.95 -6.12 -2.25
C LYS A 161 -25.52 -6.34 -2.73
N LEU A 162 -24.73 -5.27 -2.78
CA LEU A 162 -23.29 -5.38 -2.56
C LEU A 162 -23.13 -5.96 -1.15
N LEU A 163 -23.29 -7.28 -1.03
CA LEU A 163 -22.88 -8.05 0.13
C LEU A 163 -21.48 -7.58 0.46
N ASP A 164 -21.24 -6.91 1.59
CA ASP A 164 -19.92 -6.52 2.11
C ASP A 164 -18.76 -6.73 1.10
N ILE A 165 -18.72 -5.89 0.05
CA ILE A 165 -17.81 -5.98 -1.10
C ILE A 165 -17.21 -4.60 -1.32
#